data_AF-A0AA35LD69-F1
#
_entry.id   AF-A0AA35LD69-F1
#
_cell.length_a   1.000
_cell.length_b   1.000
_cell.length_c   1.000
_cell.angle_alpha   90.00
_cell.angle_beta   90.00
_cell.angle_gamma   90.00
#
_symmetry.space_group_name_H-M   'P 1'
#
loop_
_entity.id
_entity.type
_entity.pdbx_description
1 polymer ?
#
loop_
_entity_poly.entity_id
_entity_poly.type
_entity_poly.pdbx_seq_one_letter_code
_entity_poly.pdbx_strand_id
1 'polypeptide(L)'
;MGGGKLKPCEILPFEIFLLVHHTTKGCGLYHIGFRQGTRGSCHRVHSLFADFLLSGETNIRSELWISLILLFSSPGNMKLQKLILSVLALTFSTISFFIGVLIGKGPTHYLPYYLPCPDLFALKLQYREENSHQLFPQFFYPQPKSVQQTRSDVLTVTPWLAPIVWEGTFNPEILDSIYKPLNLTIGMTAFAVGKYIRFVSHFLESAEQYFMVGYHVNYYIFTDNPKDISVVRLQPGRTLHLIPIKKYAHWQEISMRRMEAINRYISDTAHRDVDYLFCLDIDMLFHNPWGPETLGEMVAVIHPGYYKVSRTAFPYERRPASMAYISKEEGDFYYCGAAFGGLVKNVYEFTRACHMTILADKANGIMAAWQEESHLNRHFLSQKPSKLLSPEYLWDDTKSKPPELRLIRVSTLSKNYREVRD
;
A
#
# COMPACT_ATOMS: atom_id res chain seq x y z
N MET A 1 43.25 40.63 25.77
CA MET A 1 43.08 40.29 24.35
C MET A 1 42.67 38.82 24.33
N GLY A 2 41.41 38.42 24.23
CA GLY A 2 40.45 38.75 23.17
C GLY A 2 40.44 37.58 22.17
N GLY A 3 39.55 36.59 22.34
CA GLY A 3 39.47 35.42 21.47
C GLY A 3 38.23 34.57 21.79
N GLY A 4 37.17 34.76 21.00
CA GLY A 4 35.79 34.34 21.30
C GLY A 4 35.52 32.83 21.29
N LYS A 5 34.54 32.44 22.10
CA LYS A 5 33.84 31.15 22.04
C LYS A 5 33.10 31.03 20.71
N LEU A 6 33.39 29.99 19.93
CA LEU A 6 32.54 29.54 18.82
C LEU A 6 31.16 29.12 19.38
N LYS A 7 30.10 29.81 18.95
CA LYS A 7 28.72 29.33 19.13
C LYS A 7 28.39 28.36 17.98
N PRO A 8 27.64 27.27 18.22
CA PRO A 8 27.17 26.40 17.15
C PRO A 8 26.17 27.15 16.27
N CYS A 9 26.29 27.01 14.93
CA CYS A 9 25.31 27.50 13.98
C CYS A 9 23.98 26.76 14.15
N GLU A 10 22.92 27.49 14.45
CA GLU A 10 21.55 27.03 14.25
C GLU A 10 21.30 26.86 12.74
N ILE A 11 20.93 25.65 12.33
CA ILE A 11 20.42 25.38 10.97
C ILE A 11 18.94 25.74 10.98
N LEU A 12 18.57 26.84 10.31
CA LEU A 12 17.17 27.19 10.06
C LEU A 12 16.59 26.26 8.97
N PRO A 13 15.32 25.82 9.10
CA PRO A 13 14.69 24.97 8.09
C PRO A 13 14.52 25.72 6.76
N PHE A 14 14.85 25.06 5.65
CA PHE A 14 14.58 25.52 4.30
C PHE A 14 13.17 25.08 3.87
N GLU A 15 12.36 25.99 3.34
CA GLU A 15 11.16 25.59 2.59
C GLU A 15 11.56 25.35 1.12
N ILE A 16 11.33 24.12 0.64
CA ILE A 16 11.48 23.73 -0.77
C ILE A 16 10.11 23.85 -1.42
N PHE A 17 9.99 24.65 -2.47
CA PHE A 17 8.77 24.71 -3.27
C PHE A 17 9.05 24.25 -4.70
N LEU A 18 8.19 23.34 -5.19
CA LEU A 18 8.19 22.88 -6.57
C LEU A 18 7.11 23.65 -7.34
N LEU A 19 7.50 24.43 -8.34
CA LEU A 19 6.57 25.08 -9.25
C LEU A 19 6.47 24.25 -10.53
N VAL A 20 5.26 23.74 -10.81
CA VAL A 20 4.96 22.94 -12.01
C VAL A 20 4.06 23.76 -12.93
N HIS A 21 4.50 23.97 -14.16
CA HIS A 21 3.67 24.55 -15.22
C HIS A 21 3.34 23.48 -16.25
N HIS A 22 2.04 23.20 -16.44
CA HIS A 22 1.55 22.38 -17.54
C HIS A 22 1.35 23.24 -18.79
N THR A 23 1.94 22.81 -19.91
CA THR A 23 1.59 23.31 -21.24
C THR A 23 0.66 22.31 -21.94
N THR A 24 -0.22 22.80 -22.83
CA THR A 24 -1.24 22.03 -23.57
C THR A 24 -0.69 20.96 -24.52
N LYS A 25 0.61 20.66 -24.48
CA LYS A 25 1.27 19.61 -25.27
C LYS A 25 2.06 18.59 -24.43
N GLY A 26 1.81 18.49 -23.13
CA GLY A 26 2.29 17.36 -22.32
C GLY A 26 3.77 17.40 -21.91
N CYS A 27 4.48 18.52 -22.09
CA CYS A 27 5.79 18.75 -21.46
C CYS A 27 5.62 19.65 -20.23
N GLY A 28 5.96 19.13 -19.04
CA GLY A 28 6.02 19.91 -17.80
C GLY A 28 7.41 20.48 -17.59
N LEU A 29 7.50 21.78 -17.30
CA LEU A 29 8.72 22.39 -16.75
C LEU A 29 8.68 22.28 -15.22
N TYR A 30 9.78 21.83 -14.61
CA TYR A 30 9.94 21.74 -13.16
C TYR A 30 10.90 22.82 -12.68
N HIS A 31 10.45 23.70 -11.78
CA HIS A 31 11.31 24.65 -11.08
C HIS A 31 11.43 24.27 -9.61
N ILE A 32 12.67 24.09 -9.13
CA ILE A 32 13.00 23.92 -7.70
C ILE A 32 13.49 25.26 -7.17
N GLY A 33 12.74 25.88 -6.26
CA GLY A 33 13.13 27.11 -5.57
C GLY A 33 13.42 26.87 -4.10
N PHE A 34 14.48 27.48 -3.58
CA PHE A 34 14.81 27.51 -2.15
C PHE A 34 14.40 28.86 -1.55
N ARG A 35 13.62 28.87 -0.47
CA ARG A 35 13.29 30.10 0.27
C ARG A 35 13.90 30.05 1.67
N GLN A 36 14.74 31.03 2.00
CA GLN A 36 15.28 31.22 3.35
C GLN A 36 14.41 32.25 4.09
N GLY A 37 13.83 31.86 5.23
CA GLY A 37 13.01 32.76 6.03
C GLY A 37 13.87 33.74 6.84
N THR A 38 13.85 35.02 6.49
CA THR A 38 14.28 36.10 7.39
C THR A 38 13.30 37.27 7.34
N ARG A 39 12.99 37.83 8.51
CA ARG A 39 12.21 39.07 8.66
C ARG A 39 13.04 40.24 8.12
N GLY A 40 12.50 40.95 7.13
CA GLY A 40 12.96 42.28 6.73
C GLY A 40 13.89 42.31 5.52
N SER A 41 13.52 43.16 4.55
CA SER A 41 14.30 43.62 3.38
C SER A 41 14.73 42.59 2.33
N CYS A 42 14.15 42.75 1.14
CA CYS A 42 14.38 41.95 -0.07
C CYS A 42 15.67 42.41 -0.79
N HIS A 43 16.68 41.55 -0.89
CA HIS A 43 17.74 41.67 -1.91
C HIS A 43 18.24 40.31 -2.44
N ARG A 44 18.02 40.13 -3.76
CA ARG A 44 18.72 39.31 -4.77
C ARG A 44 19.71 38.24 -4.30
N VAL A 45 19.39 36.98 -4.56
CA VAL A 45 20.37 35.87 -4.65
C VAL A 45 20.47 35.42 -6.11
N HIS A 46 21.70 35.38 -6.64
CA HIS A 46 22.06 34.74 -7.90
C HIS A 46 21.87 33.22 -7.77
N SER A 47 21.04 32.60 -8.61
CA SER A 47 20.94 31.13 -8.71
C SER A 47 21.84 30.60 -9.82
N LEU A 48 22.76 29.68 -9.48
CA LEU A 48 23.33 28.75 -10.46
C LEU A 48 22.23 27.75 -10.88
N PHE A 49 21.99 27.66 -12.19
CA PHE A 49 21.06 26.71 -12.81
C PHE A 49 21.71 25.34 -12.98
N ALA A 50 21.05 24.28 -12.53
CA ALA A 50 21.34 22.91 -12.94
C ALA A 50 20.00 22.24 -13.31
N ASP A 51 19.67 22.26 -14.60
CA ASP A 51 18.47 21.62 -15.13
C ASP A 51 18.71 20.10 -15.27
N PHE A 52 17.91 19.29 -14.57
CA PHE A 52 17.89 17.83 -14.77
C PHE A 52 16.62 17.47 -15.56
N LEU A 53 16.76 17.25 -16.87
CA LEU A 53 15.68 16.80 -17.75
C LEU A 53 15.92 15.36 -18.18
N LEU A 54 15.23 14.42 -17.52
CA LEU A 54 15.04 13.05 -17.98
C LEU A 54 13.94 13.02 -19.05
N SER A 55 14.32 13.15 -20.31
CA SER A 55 13.47 12.76 -21.45
C SER A 55 14.39 12.21 -22.54
N GLY A 56 14.23 10.93 -22.86
CA GLY A 56 15.00 10.26 -23.90
C GLY A 56 14.72 10.84 -25.28
N GLU A 57 15.72 11.50 -25.86
CA GLU A 57 15.94 11.70 -27.30
C GLU A 57 17.34 12.31 -27.46
N THR A 58 18.33 11.47 -27.75
CA THR A 58 19.77 11.79 -27.62
C THR A 58 20.42 12.41 -28.85
N ASN A 59 19.68 12.83 -29.89
CA ASN A 59 20.32 13.23 -31.16
C ASN A 59 20.24 14.73 -31.53
N ILE A 60 19.41 15.55 -30.89
CA ILE A 60 19.30 17.00 -31.23
C ILE A 60 20.13 17.88 -30.28
N ARG A 61 20.50 17.36 -29.09
CA ARG A 61 21.19 18.13 -28.04
C ARG A 61 22.69 18.35 -28.29
N SER A 62 23.34 17.53 -29.11
CA SER A 62 24.78 17.67 -29.40
C SER A 62 25.07 18.80 -30.38
N GLU A 63 24.28 18.97 -31.45
CA GLU A 63 24.62 19.91 -32.54
C GLU A 63 24.46 21.39 -32.16
N LEU A 64 23.44 21.72 -31.36
CA LEU A 64 23.21 23.11 -30.88
C LEU A 64 24.27 23.55 -29.87
N TRP A 65 24.70 22.66 -28.98
CA TRP A 65 25.77 22.94 -28.01
C TRP A 65 27.13 23.04 -28.69
N ILE A 66 27.41 22.17 -29.67
CA ILE A 66 28.65 22.22 -30.46
C ILE A 66 28.71 23.52 -31.28
N SER A 67 27.59 23.95 -31.88
CA SER A 67 27.51 25.22 -32.64
C SER A 67 27.72 26.45 -31.76
N LEU A 68 27.19 26.45 -30.53
CA LEU A 68 27.41 27.53 -29.57
C LEU A 68 28.88 27.58 -29.12
N ILE A 69 29.49 26.43 -28.81
CA ILE A 69 30.91 26.34 -28.37
C ILE A 69 31.87 26.75 -29.50
N LEU A 70 31.58 26.41 -30.76
CA LEU A 70 32.38 26.84 -31.91
C LEU A 70 32.31 28.36 -32.14
N LEU A 71 31.17 29.01 -31.85
CA LEU A 71 31.04 30.47 -31.87
C LEU A 71 31.90 31.18 -30.79
N PHE A 72 32.19 30.50 -29.68
CA PHE A 72 33.01 31.03 -28.57
C PHE A 72 34.50 30.67 -28.66
N SER A 73 34.89 29.79 -29.59
CA SER A 73 36.28 29.33 -29.73
C SER A 73 37.08 30.05 -30.83
N SER A 74 36.44 30.94 -31.61
CA SER A 74 37.09 31.71 -32.68
C SER A 74 37.47 33.13 -32.20
N PRO A 75 38.73 33.58 -32.38
CA PRO A 75 39.15 34.93 -32.04
C PRO A 75 38.63 35.93 -33.09
N GLY A 76 37.33 36.21 -33.05
CA GLY A 76 36.62 37.01 -34.04
C GLY A 76 35.65 38.03 -33.43
N ASN A 77 35.97 39.31 -33.62
CA ASN A 77 35.15 40.51 -33.42
C ASN A 77 34.14 40.48 -32.24
N MET A 78 34.62 40.85 -31.05
CA MET A 78 33.83 40.97 -29.80
C MET A 78 32.51 41.76 -29.93
N LYS A 79 32.39 42.69 -30.90
CA LYS A 79 31.13 43.43 -31.12
C LYS A 79 30.02 42.54 -31.67
N LEU A 80 30.35 41.59 -32.55
CA LEU A 80 29.37 40.68 -33.15
C LEU A 80 28.90 39.64 -32.13
N GLN A 81 29.79 39.11 -31.29
CA GLN A 81 29.43 38.20 -30.20
C GLN A 81 28.53 38.87 -29.16
N LYS A 82 28.81 40.13 -28.78
CA LYS A 82 27.94 40.90 -27.88
C LYS A 82 26.58 41.19 -28.49
N LEU A 83 26.53 41.47 -29.80
CA LEU A 83 25.26 41.68 -30.51
C LEU A 83 24.43 40.39 -30.54
N ILE A 84 25.05 39.25 -30.86
CA ILE A 84 24.38 37.94 -30.85
C ILE A 84 23.86 37.60 -29.45
N LEU A 85 24.65 37.83 -28.40
CA LEU A 85 24.20 37.64 -27.02
C LEU A 85 23.02 38.54 -26.67
N SER A 86 23.06 39.82 -27.09
CA SER A 86 21.98 40.76 -26.82
C SER A 86 20.69 40.37 -27.54
N VAL A 87 20.78 39.88 -28.78
CA VAL A 87 19.63 39.41 -29.56
C VAL A 87 19.07 38.13 -28.94
N LEU A 88 19.92 37.16 -28.57
CA LEU A 88 19.49 35.93 -27.91
C LEU A 88 18.83 36.21 -26.55
N ALA A 89 19.37 37.15 -25.77
CA ALA A 89 18.78 37.56 -24.49
C ALA A 89 17.42 38.25 -24.70
N LEU A 90 17.30 39.09 -25.73
CA LEU A 90 16.05 39.77 -26.07
C LEU A 90 15.00 38.76 -26.55
N THR A 91 15.38 37.77 -27.37
CA THR A 91 14.46 36.72 -27.83
C THR A 91 14.04 35.80 -26.69
N PHE A 92 14.94 35.48 -25.76
CA PHE A 92 14.58 34.70 -24.57
C PHE A 92 13.60 35.48 -23.68
N SER A 93 13.86 36.77 -23.47
CA SER A 93 13.01 37.63 -22.66
C SER A 93 11.61 37.79 -23.26
N THR A 94 11.48 37.95 -24.58
CA THR A 94 10.18 38.03 -25.25
C THR A 94 9.44 36.70 -25.21
N ILE A 95 10.12 35.57 -25.44
CA ILE A 95 9.52 34.23 -25.33
C ILE A 95 9.02 33.98 -23.91
N SER A 96 9.82 34.30 -22.87
CA SER A 96 9.40 34.19 -21.47
C SER A 96 8.20 35.08 -21.14
N PHE A 97 8.15 36.30 -21.69
CA PHE A 97 7.00 37.19 -21.52
C PHE A 97 5.74 36.63 -22.16
N PHE A 98 5.82 36.11 -23.40
CA PHE A 98 4.67 35.51 -24.08
C PHE A 98 4.21 34.21 -23.41
N ILE A 99 5.13 33.38 -22.92
CA ILE A 99 4.81 32.19 -22.11
C ILE A 99 4.09 32.63 -20.82
N GLY A 100 4.58 33.66 -20.12
CA GLY A 100 3.92 34.20 -18.92
C GLY A 100 2.51 34.72 -19.20
N VAL A 101 2.29 35.39 -20.33
CA VAL A 101 0.97 35.89 -20.75
C VAL A 101 0.02 34.76 -21.18
N LEU A 102 0.53 33.71 -21.83
CA LEU A 102 -0.24 32.51 -22.20
C LEU A 102 -0.62 31.67 -20.98
N ILE A 103 0.25 31.57 -19.98
CA ILE A 103 0.03 30.82 -18.75
C ILE A 103 -0.86 31.59 -17.76
N GLY A 104 -0.75 32.93 -17.71
CA GLY A 104 -1.46 33.78 -16.74
C GLY A 104 -2.97 33.96 -16.95
N LYS A 105 -3.57 33.35 -17.99
CA LYS A 105 -5.00 33.48 -18.32
C LYS A 105 -5.81 32.18 -18.21
N GLY A 106 -5.19 31.06 -17.83
CA GLY A 106 -5.91 29.81 -17.58
C GLY A 106 -6.45 29.73 -16.14
N PRO A 107 -7.58 29.04 -15.89
CA PRO A 107 -8.00 28.73 -14.52
C PRO A 107 -6.88 27.94 -13.83
N THR A 108 -6.33 28.50 -12.75
CA THR A 108 -5.42 27.78 -11.86
C THR A 108 -6.22 26.70 -11.14
N HIS A 109 -6.20 25.48 -11.67
CA HIS A 109 -6.66 24.32 -10.92
C HIS A 109 -5.62 24.03 -9.84
N TYR A 110 -5.98 24.30 -8.59
CA TYR A 110 -5.26 23.75 -7.45
C TYR A 110 -5.47 22.24 -7.48
N LEU A 111 -4.53 21.50 -8.05
CA LEU A 111 -4.37 20.09 -7.69
C LEU A 111 -3.83 20.10 -6.25
N PRO A 112 -4.55 19.56 -5.26
CA PRO A 112 -3.93 19.29 -3.98
C PRO A 112 -2.86 18.24 -4.24
N TYR A 113 -1.60 18.68 -4.31
CA TYR A 113 -0.45 17.78 -4.31
C TYR A 113 -0.54 16.95 -3.03
N TYR A 114 -0.99 15.71 -3.16
CA TYR A 114 -0.71 14.66 -2.19
C TYR A 114 0.77 14.35 -2.32
N LEU A 115 1.63 15.17 -1.73
CA LEU A 115 3.01 14.78 -1.51
C LEU A 115 2.97 13.59 -0.54
N PRO A 116 3.41 12.39 -0.93
CA PRO A 116 3.65 11.33 0.04
C PRO A 116 4.67 11.89 1.03
N CYS A 117 4.29 12.01 2.30
CA CYS A 117 5.19 12.50 3.33
C CYS A 117 6.39 11.53 3.40
N PRO A 118 7.63 11.96 3.06
CA PRO A 118 8.78 11.05 2.97
C PRO A 118 9.08 10.37 4.31
N ASP A 119 8.86 11.10 5.40
CA ASP A 119 9.16 10.64 6.76
C ASP A 119 8.23 9.51 7.22
N LEU A 120 7.03 9.40 6.65
CA LEU A 120 6.04 8.38 7.03
C LEU A 120 6.42 6.95 6.58
N PHE A 121 7.36 6.84 5.64
CA PHE A 121 7.65 5.58 4.94
C PHE A 121 9.12 5.15 4.99
N ALA A 122 9.96 5.87 5.73
CA ALA A 122 11.40 5.61 5.81
C ALA A 122 11.81 4.59 6.90
N LEU A 123 10.85 3.97 7.59
CA LEU A 123 11.18 3.04 8.67
C LEU A 123 11.78 1.75 8.12
N LYS A 124 13.05 1.49 8.43
CA LYS A 124 13.69 0.20 8.22
C LYS A 124 13.53 -0.63 9.49
N LEU A 125 12.54 -1.52 9.52
CA LEU A 125 12.28 -2.40 10.66
C LEU A 125 13.50 -3.32 10.88
N GLN A 126 14.15 -3.23 12.05
CA GLN A 126 15.19 -4.15 12.49
C GLN A 126 14.51 -5.35 13.18
N TYR A 127 14.86 -6.58 12.78
CA TYR A 127 14.21 -7.79 13.27
C TYR A 127 15.21 -8.73 13.96
N ARG A 128 14.70 -9.52 14.89
CA ARG A 128 15.46 -10.48 15.70
C ARG A 128 15.75 -11.72 14.85
N GLU A 129 17.02 -12.10 14.70
CA GLU A 129 17.36 -13.38 14.04
C GLU A 129 16.67 -14.55 14.75
N GLU A 130 16.04 -15.43 13.97
CA GLU A 130 15.43 -16.66 14.47
C GLU A 130 16.52 -17.61 14.95
N ASN A 131 16.71 -17.64 16.26
CA ASN A 131 17.33 -18.79 16.91
C ASN A 131 16.26 -19.89 17.04
N SER A 132 16.46 -21.04 16.41
CA SER A 132 16.65 -22.31 17.15
C SER A 132 16.40 -23.55 16.28
N HIS A 133 17.30 -24.53 16.45
CA HIS A 133 16.98 -25.92 16.18
C HIS A 133 16.03 -26.42 17.27
N GLN A 134 14.73 -26.37 17.04
CA GLN A 134 13.75 -26.99 17.93
C GLN A 134 13.53 -28.44 17.47
N LEU A 135 13.81 -29.39 18.35
CA LEU A 135 13.53 -30.81 18.11
C LEU A 135 12.02 -31.02 18.04
N PHE A 136 11.55 -31.59 16.93
CA PHE A 136 10.13 -31.91 16.77
C PHE A 136 9.71 -32.92 17.84
N PRO A 137 8.64 -32.65 18.62
CA PRO A 137 8.09 -33.64 19.53
C PRO A 137 7.64 -34.89 18.76
N GLN A 138 7.75 -36.06 19.38
CA GLN A 138 7.28 -37.31 18.78
C GLN A 138 5.75 -37.29 18.67
N PHE A 139 5.24 -37.29 17.44
CA PHE A 139 3.81 -37.31 17.14
C PHE A 139 3.42 -38.58 16.39
N PHE A 140 2.24 -39.12 16.72
CA PHE A 140 1.62 -40.24 16.00
C PHE A 140 0.49 -39.69 15.14
N TYR A 141 0.70 -39.65 13.82
CA TYR A 141 -0.28 -39.19 12.84
C TYR A 141 -0.32 -40.13 11.63
N PRO A 142 -1.42 -40.15 10.86
CA PRO A 142 -1.50 -40.95 9.64
C PRO A 142 -0.37 -40.61 8.66
N GLN A 143 0.34 -41.64 8.19
CA GLN A 143 1.46 -41.46 7.25
C GLN A 143 1.01 -40.73 5.98
N PRO A 144 1.66 -39.62 5.59
CA PRO A 144 1.44 -38.99 4.29
C PRO A 144 1.77 -39.98 3.15
N LYS A 145 0.87 -40.12 2.19
CA LYS A 145 1.03 -41.02 1.05
C LYS A 145 1.49 -40.23 -0.16
N SER A 146 2.73 -40.46 -0.61
CA SER A 146 3.35 -39.72 -1.74
C SER A 146 2.62 -39.88 -3.09
N VAL A 147 1.93 -41.01 -3.29
CA VAL A 147 1.21 -41.33 -4.53
C VAL A 147 -0.31 -41.08 -4.44
N GLN A 148 -0.82 -40.55 -3.33
CA GLN A 148 -2.23 -40.26 -3.13
C GLN A 148 -2.44 -38.77 -2.87
N GLN A 149 -3.22 -38.10 -3.72
CA GLN A 149 -3.62 -36.71 -3.50
C GLN A 149 -4.71 -36.63 -2.43
N THR A 150 -4.56 -35.70 -1.48
CA THR A 150 -5.58 -35.40 -0.46
C THR A 150 -6.78 -34.65 -1.03
N ARG A 151 -6.55 -33.84 -2.07
CA ARG A 151 -7.55 -33.09 -2.84
C ARG A 151 -7.26 -33.29 -4.32
N SER A 152 -8.22 -33.82 -5.07
CA SER A 152 -8.15 -33.99 -6.54
C SER A 152 -9.15 -33.08 -7.28
N ASP A 153 -10.00 -32.38 -6.52
CA ASP A 153 -11.08 -31.52 -6.99
C ASP A 153 -10.70 -30.04 -7.10
N VAL A 154 -9.54 -29.65 -6.54
CA VAL A 154 -9.06 -28.26 -6.48
C VAL A 154 -7.54 -28.18 -6.65
N LEU A 155 -7.04 -27.01 -7.06
CA LEU A 155 -5.62 -26.70 -7.05
C LEU A 155 -5.15 -26.45 -5.61
N THR A 156 -4.10 -27.16 -5.18
CA THR A 156 -3.55 -27.08 -3.82
C THR A 156 -2.18 -26.42 -3.74
N VAL A 157 -1.53 -26.19 -4.88
CA VAL A 157 -0.24 -25.49 -4.97
C VAL A 157 -0.23 -24.65 -6.24
N THR A 158 0.25 -23.42 -6.14
CA THR A 158 0.35 -22.49 -7.26
C THR A 158 1.54 -22.84 -8.18
N PRO A 159 1.60 -22.30 -9.42
CA PRO A 159 2.77 -22.47 -10.29
C PRO A 159 4.09 -21.92 -9.73
N TRP A 160 4.04 -21.04 -8.72
CA TRP A 160 5.23 -20.54 -8.01
C TRP A 160 5.46 -21.22 -6.66
N LEU A 161 4.88 -22.40 -6.46
CA LEU A 161 5.08 -23.28 -5.30
C LEU A 161 4.50 -22.77 -3.96
N ALA A 162 3.69 -21.71 -3.96
CA ALA A 162 2.91 -21.34 -2.77
C ALA A 162 1.72 -22.31 -2.57
N PRO A 163 1.49 -22.83 -1.35
CA PRO A 163 0.33 -23.65 -1.06
C PRO A 163 -0.97 -22.83 -1.11
N ILE A 164 -2.04 -23.48 -1.56
CA ILE A 164 -3.42 -22.99 -1.44
C ILE A 164 -4.09 -23.79 -0.33
N VAL A 165 -4.42 -23.13 0.77
CA VAL A 165 -4.93 -23.75 1.98
C VAL A 165 -6.40 -24.11 1.79
N TRP A 166 -6.65 -25.41 1.70
CA TRP A 166 -7.98 -26.01 1.70
C TRP A 166 -8.12 -27.01 2.85
N GLU A 167 -9.33 -27.22 3.33
CA GLU A 167 -9.66 -28.28 4.27
C GLU A 167 -9.18 -29.64 3.73
N GLY A 168 -8.46 -30.38 4.57
CA GLY A 168 -7.76 -31.62 4.22
C GLY A 168 -6.36 -31.47 3.59
N THR A 169 -5.82 -30.26 3.43
CA THR A 169 -4.44 -30.05 2.91
C THR A 169 -3.37 -29.89 3.99
N PHE A 170 -3.78 -29.83 5.25
CA PHE A 170 -2.89 -29.64 6.39
C PHE A 170 -3.33 -30.51 7.58
N ASN A 171 -2.42 -30.73 8.54
CA ASN A 171 -2.74 -31.36 9.81
C ASN A 171 -2.58 -30.29 10.92
N PRO A 172 -3.67 -29.89 11.60
CA PRO A 172 -3.63 -28.84 12.62
C PRO A 172 -2.76 -29.20 13.83
N GLU A 173 -2.71 -30.47 14.23
CA GLU A 173 -1.91 -30.92 15.38
C GLU A 173 -0.41 -30.77 15.11
N ILE A 174 0.04 -31.12 13.90
CA ILE A 174 1.43 -30.94 13.48
C ILE A 174 1.79 -29.46 13.48
N LEU A 175 0.92 -28.60 12.92
CA LEU A 175 1.17 -27.16 12.88
C LEU A 175 1.22 -26.56 14.28
N ASP A 176 0.31 -26.95 15.16
CA ASP A 176 0.33 -26.52 16.56
C ASP A 176 1.61 -26.93 17.29
N SER A 177 2.11 -28.14 17.03
CA SER A 177 3.36 -28.63 17.61
C SER A 177 4.58 -27.79 17.21
N ILE A 178 4.50 -27.12 16.05
CA ILE A 178 5.56 -26.28 15.50
C ILE A 178 5.42 -24.85 16.02
N TYR A 179 4.21 -24.29 15.94
CA TYR A 179 4.02 -22.85 16.15
C TYR A 179 3.74 -22.48 17.61
N LYS A 180 3.08 -23.33 18.41
CA LYS A 180 2.82 -23.00 19.82
C LYS A 180 4.10 -22.78 20.63
N PRO A 181 5.17 -23.61 20.48
CA PRO A 181 6.41 -23.38 21.20
C PRO A 181 7.15 -22.09 20.84
N LEU A 182 6.87 -21.51 19.67
CA LEU A 182 7.44 -20.23 19.24
C LEU A 182 6.83 -19.03 19.99
N ASN A 183 5.73 -19.25 20.73
CA ASN A 183 5.04 -18.24 21.52
C ASN A 183 4.67 -16.98 20.71
N LEU A 184 4.20 -17.21 19.48
CA LEU A 184 3.86 -16.15 18.54
C LEU A 184 2.66 -15.33 19.02
N THR A 185 2.71 -14.03 18.76
CA THR A 185 1.57 -13.12 18.90
C THR A 185 1.04 -12.73 17.52
N ILE A 186 -0.25 -12.96 17.30
CA ILE A 186 -0.91 -12.69 16.02
C ILE A 186 -1.81 -11.47 16.17
N GLY A 187 -1.60 -10.44 15.36
CA GLY A 187 -2.48 -9.30 15.28
C GLY A 187 -3.61 -9.51 14.29
N MET A 188 -4.78 -8.94 14.59
CA MET A 188 -5.87 -8.82 13.62
C MET A 188 -6.38 -7.39 13.56
N THR A 189 -6.31 -6.76 12.39
CA THR A 189 -6.89 -5.42 12.15
C THR A 189 -8.25 -5.52 11.48
N ALA A 190 -9.20 -4.69 11.91
CA ALA A 190 -10.45 -4.46 11.20
C ALA A 190 -10.92 -3.01 11.33
N PHE A 191 -11.74 -2.54 10.40
CA PHE A 191 -12.21 -1.14 10.34
C PHE A 191 -13.71 -1.07 10.60
N ALA A 192 -14.08 -0.43 11.71
CA ALA A 192 -15.45 -0.22 12.17
C ALA A 192 -15.79 1.28 12.16
N VAL A 193 -16.09 1.82 10.99
CA VAL A 193 -16.36 3.26 10.80
C VAL A 193 -17.85 3.53 10.59
N GLY A 194 -18.39 4.52 11.31
CA GLY A 194 -19.80 4.88 11.24
C GLY A 194 -20.71 3.71 11.62
N LYS A 195 -21.65 3.36 10.75
CA LYS A 195 -22.64 2.31 11.03
C LYS A 195 -22.04 0.91 11.11
N TYR A 196 -20.82 0.70 10.62
CA TYR A 196 -20.12 -0.58 10.70
C TYR A 196 -19.72 -0.98 12.13
N ILE A 197 -19.78 -0.06 13.10
CA ILE A 197 -19.59 -0.35 14.53
C ILE A 197 -20.52 -1.48 15.01
N ARG A 198 -21.72 -1.61 14.42
CA ARG A 198 -22.68 -2.66 14.77
C ARG A 198 -22.16 -4.09 14.54
N PHE A 199 -21.15 -4.27 13.70
CA PHE A 199 -20.59 -5.60 13.40
C PHE A 199 -19.50 -6.04 14.38
N VAL A 200 -18.96 -5.12 15.18
CA VAL A 200 -17.79 -5.38 16.03
C VAL A 200 -18.03 -6.51 17.02
N SER A 201 -19.19 -6.54 17.69
CA SER A 201 -19.48 -7.57 18.69
C SER A 201 -19.52 -8.97 18.07
N HIS A 202 -20.28 -9.17 16.98
CA HIS A 202 -20.36 -10.46 16.30
C HIS A 202 -19.01 -10.92 15.72
N PHE A 203 -18.25 -9.98 15.16
CA PHE A 203 -16.93 -10.26 14.62
C PHE A 203 -15.97 -10.72 15.72
N LEU A 204 -15.89 -10.01 16.85
CA LEU A 204 -15.01 -10.38 17.97
C LEU A 204 -15.48 -11.64 18.70
N GLU A 205 -16.77 -11.80 18.96
CA GLU A 205 -17.32 -12.98 19.63
C GLU A 205 -17.06 -14.26 18.85
N SER A 206 -17.23 -14.22 17.53
CA SER A 206 -16.91 -15.35 16.67
C SER A 206 -15.39 -15.56 16.51
N ALA A 207 -14.60 -14.49 16.43
CA ALA A 207 -13.14 -14.58 16.43
C ALA A 207 -12.59 -15.24 17.70
N GLU A 208 -13.15 -14.95 18.88
CA GLU A 208 -12.78 -15.61 20.14
C GLU A 208 -13.04 -17.13 20.12
N GLN A 209 -13.99 -17.61 19.33
CA GLN A 209 -14.30 -19.03 19.21
C GLN A 209 -13.38 -19.75 18.21
N TYR A 210 -12.88 -19.06 17.18
CA TYR A 210 -12.31 -19.73 16.01
C TYR A 210 -10.96 -19.18 15.53
N PHE A 211 -10.65 -17.91 15.78
CA PHE A 211 -9.42 -17.28 15.28
C PHE A 211 -8.25 -17.54 16.22
N MET A 212 -7.26 -18.29 15.73
CA MET A 212 -5.98 -18.53 16.40
C MET A 212 -6.16 -18.96 17.87
N VAL A 213 -7.08 -19.90 18.10
CA VAL A 213 -7.39 -20.40 19.45
C VAL A 213 -6.15 -21.08 20.03
N GLY A 214 -5.79 -20.69 21.26
CA GLY A 214 -4.58 -21.17 21.93
C GLY A 214 -3.29 -20.42 21.57
N TYR A 215 -3.39 -19.33 20.81
CA TYR A 215 -2.29 -18.40 20.54
C TYR A 215 -2.55 -17.03 21.18
N HIS A 216 -1.49 -16.24 21.35
CA HIS A 216 -1.60 -14.84 21.73
C HIS A 216 -2.17 -14.02 20.59
N VAL A 217 -3.17 -13.17 20.88
CA VAL A 217 -3.84 -12.36 19.84
C VAL A 217 -4.08 -10.93 20.30
N ASN A 218 -3.71 -9.97 19.45
CA ASN A 218 -4.03 -8.57 19.65
C ASN A 218 -5.01 -8.10 18.55
N TYR A 219 -6.21 -7.71 18.96
CA TYR A 219 -7.21 -7.12 18.08
C TYR A 219 -6.99 -5.62 17.97
N TYR A 220 -6.99 -5.11 16.74
CA TYR A 220 -6.76 -3.71 16.39
C TYR A 220 -7.97 -3.19 15.61
N ILE A 221 -8.96 -2.65 16.33
CA ILE A 221 -10.20 -2.16 15.71
C ILE A 221 -10.09 -0.66 15.48
N PHE A 222 -9.92 -0.28 14.21
CA PHE A 222 -9.89 1.11 13.78
C PHE A 222 -11.31 1.66 13.71
N THR A 223 -11.61 2.73 14.45
CA THR A 223 -12.96 3.28 14.54
C THR A 223 -12.97 4.79 14.74
N ASP A 224 -14.02 5.45 14.26
CA ASP A 224 -14.29 6.86 14.52
C ASP A 224 -15.06 7.10 15.84
N ASN A 225 -15.62 6.05 16.44
CA ASN A 225 -16.32 6.16 17.72
C ASN A 225 -16.01 5.01 18.69
N PRO A 226 -14.83 5.02 19.35
CA PRO A 226 -14.42 3.95 20.24
C PRO A 226 -15.30 3.80 21.49
N LYS A 227 -16.05 4.84 21.87
CA LYS A 227 -16.93 4.80 23.06
C LYS A 227 -18.18 3.95 22.85
N ASP A 228 -18.57 3.74 21.60
CA ASP A 228 -19.78 2.98 21.24
C ASP A 228 -19.49 1.47 21.10
N ILE A 229 -18.23 1.05 21.20
CA ILE A 229 -17.85 -0.36 21.14
C ILE A 229 -17.90 -0.94 22.56
N SER A 230 -18.81 -1.90 22.75
CA SER A 230 -18.90 -2.66 23.99
C SER A 230 -17.71 -3.59 24.18
N VAL A 231 -17.23 -3.73 25.43
CA VAL A 231 -16.16 -4.66 25.78
C VAL A 231 -16.65 -6.09 25.59
N VAL A 232 -15.98 -6.84 24.70
CA VAL A 232 -16.17 -8.28 24.55
C VAL A 232 -15.26 -9.00 25.53
N ARG A 233 -15.74 -10.10 26.14
CA ARG A 233 -14.92 -10.94 27.01
C ARG A 233 -13.90 -11.69 26.17
N LEU A 234 -12.62 -11.42 26.39
CA LEU A 234 -11.52 -12.08 25.70
C LEU A 234 -10.96 -13.25 26.53
N GLN A 235 -10.48 -14.29 25.85
CA GLN A 235 -9.72 -15.39 26.43
C GLN A 235 -8.35 -14.91 26.92
N PRO A 236 -7.72 -15.62 27.87
CA PRO A 236 -6.38 -15.28 28.35
C PRO A 236 -5.35 -15.17 27.23
N GLY A 237 -4.43 -14.22 27.36
CA GLY A 237 -3.38 -13.97 26.35
C GLY A 237 -3.86 -13.19 25.12
N ARG A 238 -5.08 -12.61 25.18
CA ARG A 238 -5.67 -11.84 24.08
C ARG A 238 -6.07 -10.44 24.54
N THR A 239 -5.90 -9.46 23.66
CA THR A 239 -6.13 -8.05 23.98
C THR A 239 -6.91 -7.33 22.86
N LEU A 240 -7.65 -6.29 23.22
CA LEU A 240 -8.39 -5.44 22.28
C LEU A 240 -7.90 -4.01 22.39
N HIS A 241 -7.47 -3.46 21.26
CA HIS A 241 -7.07 -2.08 21.08
C HIS A 241 -8.06 -1.38 20.14
N LEU A 242 -8.71 -0.34 20.64
CA LEU A 242 -9.55 0.54 19.84
C LEU A 242 -8.72 1.71 19.35
N ILE A 243 -8.56 1.84 18.03
CA ILE A 243 -7.64 2.80 17.40
C ILE A 243 -8.49 3.93 16.78
N PRO A 244 -8.46 5.14 17.35
CA PRO A 244 -9.25 6.25 16.83
C PRO A 244 -8.78 6.65 15.42
N ILE A 245 -9.72 6.75 14.48
CA ILE A 245 -9.48 7.27 13.13
C ILE A 245 -10.53 8.32 12.74
N LYS A 246 -10.19 9.15 11.76
CA LYS A 246 -11.12 10.14 11.22
C LYS A 246 -12.16 9.48 10.31
N LYS A 247 -13.44 9.78 10.51
CA LYS A 247 -14.51 9.48 9.55
C LYS A 247 -14.40 10.37 8.31
N TYR A 248 -14.59 9.79 7.13
CA TYR A 248 -14.67 10.50 5.86
C TYR A 248 -16.09 10.46 5.30
N ALA A 249 -16.42 11.40 4.40
CA ALA A 249 -17.78 11.54 3.85
C ALA A 249 -18.17 10.40 2.90
N HIS A 250 -17.20 9.77 2.23
CA HIS A 250 -17.44 8.72 1.25
C HIS A 250 -16.80 7.40 1.69
N TRP A 251 -17.54 6.30 1.57
CA TRP A 251 -17.06 4.96 1.98
C TRP A 251 -15.82 4.52 1.18
N GLN A 252 -15.68 4.95 -0.08
CA GLN A 252 -14.50 4.66 -0.91
C GLN A 252 -13.24 5.27 -0.31
N GLU A 253 -13.32 6.47 0.28
CA GLU A 253 -12.17 7.09 0.93
C GLU A 253 -11.77 6.33 2.20
N ILE A 254 -12.75 5.79 2.94
CA ILE A 254 -12.49 4.93 4.09
C ILE A 254 -11.75 3.67 3.64
N SER A 255 -12.25 3.01 2.57
CA SER A 255 -11.66 1.80 2.00
C SER A 255 -10.21 1.99 1.53
N MET A 256 -9.96 3.05 0.74
CA MET A 256 -8.63 3.35 0.19
C MET A 256 -7.61 3.75 1.26
N ARG A 257 -8.06 4.36 2.37
CA ARG A 257 -7.18 4.78 3.47
C ARG A 257 -6.85 3.66 4.44
N ARG A 258 -7.46 2.48 4.34
CA ARG A 258 -7.11 1.33 5.19
C ARG A 258 -5.64 0.97 5.06
N MET A 259 -5.11 0.99 3.83
CA MET A 259 -3.69 0.76 3.57
C MET A 259 -2.78 1.75 4.31
N GLU A 260 -3.13 3.05 4.30
CA GLU A 260 -2.41 4.10 5.04
C GLU A 260 -2.48 3.87 6.56
N ALA A 261 -3.69 3.64 7.08
CA ALA A 261 -3.91 3.52 8.52
C ALA A 261 -3.24 2.27 9.11
N ILE A 262 -3.32 1.12 8.41
CA ILE A 262 -2.60 -0.10 8.79
C ILE A 262 -1.10 0.16 8.74
N ASN A 263 -0.58 0.72 7.65
CA ASN A 263 0.85 0.96 7.49
C ASN A 263 1.41 1.85 8.62
N ARG A 264 0.73 2.96 8.92
CA ARG A 264 1.07 3.86 10.02
C ARG A 264 1.04 3.16 11.36
N TYR A 265 -0.03 2.42 11.64
CA TYR A 265 -0.14 1.73 12.93
C TYR A 265 0.92 0.64 13.11
N ILE A 266 1.32 -0.04 12.04
CA ILE A 266 2.46 -0.96 12.09
C ILE A 266 3.74 -0.19 12.41
N SER A 267 4.02 0.90 11.69
CA SER A 267 5.21 1.74 11.92
C SER A 267 5.27 2.26 13.35
N ASP A 268 4.14 2.71 13.88
CA ASP A 268 4.10 3.35 15.19
C ASP A 268 4.10 2.33 16.32
N THR A 269 3.41 1.20 16.17
CA THR A 269 3.03 0.30 17.27
C THR A 269 3.19 -1.18 16.92
N ALA A 270 2.40 -1.70 15.97
CA ALA A 270 2.17 -3.15 15.87
C ALA A 270 3.43 -3.97 15.56
N HIS A 271 4.47 -3.39 14.93
CA HIS A 271 5.73 -4.09 14.67
C HIS A 271 6.49 -4.56 15.92
N ARG A 272 6.15 -4.03 17.11
CA ARG A 272 6.73 -4.46 18.39
C ARG A 272 5.86 -5.45 19.15
N ASP A 273 4.58 -5.53 18.77
CA ASP A 273 3.56 -6.21 19.57
C ASP A 273 3.17 -7.57 18.98
N VAL A 274 3.36 -7.77 17.67
CA VAL A 274 2.91 -8.99 16.97
C VAL A 274 3.94 -9.46 15.95
N ASP A 275 3.97 -10.76 15.67
CA ASP A 275 4.84 -11.41 14.69
C ASP A 275 4.18 -11.48 13.32
N TYR A 276 2.87 -11.76 13.32
CA TYR A 276 2.01 -11.82 12.14
C TYR A 276 0.85 -10.86 12.27
N LEU A 277 0.36 -10.35 11.14
CA LEU A 277 -0.83 -9.50 11.09
C LEU A 277 -1.79 -9.97 10.00
N PHE A 278 -3.05 -10.18 10.37
CA PHE A 278 -4.16 -10.36 9.44
C PHE A 278 -5.02 -9.11 9.39
N CYS A 279 -5.41 -8.69 8.20
CA CYS A 279 -6.26 -7.53 7.96
C CYS A 279 -7.57 -8.02 7.35
N LEU A 280 -8.68 -7.89 8.09
CA LEU A 280 -9.99 -8.36 7.67
C LEU A 280 -11.01 -7.22 7.66
N ASP A 281 -12.04 -7.34 6.83
CA ASP A 281 -13.23 -6.51 6.96
C ASP A 281 -14.00 -6.85 8.25
N ILE A 282 -14.63 -5.84 8.87
CA ILE A 282 -15.34 -6.01 10.14
C ILE A 282 -16.69 -6.73 9.98
N ASP A 283 -17.26 -6.72 8.78
CA ASP A 283 -18.57 -7.28 8.48
C ASP A 283 -18.49 -8.77 8.09
N MET A 284 -17.62 -9.48 8.80
CA MET A 284 -17.33 -10.90 8.65
C MET A 284 -17.77 -11.67 9.91
N LEU A 285 -18.05 -12.96 9.74
CA LEU A 285 -18.40 -13.87 10.83
C LEU A 285 -17.60 -15.16 10.71
N PHE A 286 -16.93 -15.56 11.80
CA PHE A 286 -16.21 -16.83 11.87
C PHE A 286 -17.17 -17.97 12.26
N HIS A 287 -17.08 -19.09 11.55
CA HIS A 287 -17.90 -20.29 11.75
C HIS A 287 -17.09 -21.52 12.12
N ASN A 288 -15.82 -21.55 11.70
CA ASN A 288 -14.91 -22.67 11.90
C ASN A 288 -13.47 -22.17 12.08
N PRO A 289 -12.55 -23.01 12.60
CA PRO A 289 -11.21 -22.58 12.97
C PRO A 289 -10.46 -21.84 11.86
N TRP A 290 -9.84 -20.71 12.20
CA TRP A 290 -8.84 -20.02 11.40
C TRP A 290 -7.54 -20.10 12.19
N GLY A 291 -6.62 -20.98 11.78
CA GLY A 291 -5.49 -21.37 12.62
C GLY A 291 -4.11 -21.10 12.02
N PRO A 292 -3.05 -21.71 12.60
CA PRO A 292 -1.67 -21.53 12.17
C PRO A 292 -1.41 -22.00 10.73
N GLU A 293 -2.30 -22.79 10.13
CA GLU A 293 -2.21 -23.17 8.72
C GLU A 293 -2.23 -21.95 7.79
N THR A 294 -2.78 -20.83 8.27
CA THR A 294 -2.88 -19.57 7.51
C THR A 294 -1.61 -18.73 7.58
N LEU A 295 -0.69 -18.99 8.52
CA LEU A 295 0.53 -18.19 8.71
C LEU A 295 1.49 -18.35 7.53
N GLY A 296 2.03 -17.25 7.02
CA GLY A 296 3.01 -17.24 5.94
C GLY A 296 3.65 -15.87 5.80
N GLU A 297 4.70 -15.76 4.99
CA GLU A 297 5.39 -14.48 4.78
C GLU A 297 4.45 -13.39 4.24
N MET A 298 3.67 -13.72 3.21
CA MET A 298 2.58 -12.89 2.70
C MET A 298 1.42 -13.80 2.26
N VAL A 299 0.23 -13.49 2.76
CA VAL A 299 -0.98 -14.32 2.66
C VAL A 299 -2.05 -13.54 1.91
N ALA A 300 -2.56 -14.13 0.84
CA ALA A 300 -3.68 -13.60 0.07
C ALA A 300 -4.88 -14.56 0.13
N VAL A 301 -6.10 -14.05 0.03
CA VAL A 301 -7.31 -14.87 0.00
C VAL A 301 -7.93 -14.83 -1.39
N ILE A 302 -8.22 -15.99 -1.97
CA ILE A 302 -8.86 -16.10 -3.29
C ILE A 302 -10.33 -15.68 -3.17
N HIS A 303 -10.75 -14.72 -3.98
CA HIS A 303 -12.08 -14.15 -3.89
C HIS A 303 -13.19 -15.16 -4.25
N PRO A 304 -14.25 -15.33 -3.43
CA PRO A 304 -15.28 -16.35 -3.62
C PRO A 304 -16.12 -16.16 -4.89
N GLY A 305 -16.25 -14.92 -5.36
CA GLY A 305 -16.93 -14.60 -6.61
C GLY A 305 -16.21 -15.02 -7.89
N TYR A 306 -14.90 -15.30 -7.85
CA TYR A 306 -14.07 -15.40 -9.05
C TYR A 306 -13.17 -16.65 -9.13
N TYR A 307 -13.06 -17.46 -8.08
CA TYR A 307 -12.16 -18.64 -8.08
C TYR A 307 -12.46 -19.72 -9.14
N LYS A 308 -13.65 -19.70 -9.76
CA LYS A 308 -14.05 -20.64 -10.83
C LYS A 308 -13.96 -20.07 -12.24
N VAL A 309 -13.75 -18.77 -12.39
CA VAL A 309 -13.83 -18.11 -13.70
C VAL A 309 -12.44 -17.86 -14.29
N SER A 310 -12.38 -17.71 -15.61
CA SER A 310 -11.14 -17.37 -16.30
C SER A 310 -10.68 -15.94 -15.96
N ARG A 311 -9.37 -15.69 -16.07
CA ARG A 311 -8.74 -14.38 -15.81
C ARG A 311 -9.33 -13.21 -16.61
N THR A 312 -9.94 -13.51 -17.76
CA THR A 312 -10.61 -12.51 -18.60
C THR A 312 -11.88 -11.95 -17.96
N ALA A 313 -12.50 -12.70 -17.05
CA ALA A 313 -13.68 -12.30 -16.28
C ALA A 313 -13.34 -11.65 -14.92
N PHE A 314 -12.07 -11.66 -14.52
CA PHE A 314 -11.64 -10.96 -13.30
C PHE A 314 -11.87 -9.46 -13.46
N PRO A 315 -12.47 -8.81 -12.46
CA PRO A 315 -12.85 -7.41 -12.57
C PRO A 315 -11.68 -6.50 -12.19
N TYR A 316 -10.46 -6.82 -12.64
CA TYR A 316 -9.29 -5.95 -12.46
C TYR A 316 -9.55 -4.57 -13.06
N GLU A 317 -8.77 -3.58 -12.62
CA GLU A 317 -8.69 -2.31 -13.29
C GLU A 317 -8.14 -2.49 -14.71
N ARG A 318 -8.92 -2.06 -15.71
CA ARG A 318 -8.61 -2.27 -17.14
C ARG A 318 -8.18 -1.00 -17.86
N ARG A 319 -8.22 0.17 -17.20
CA ARG A 319 -7.75 1.44 -17.76
C ARG A 319 -6.22 1.51 -17.62
N PRO A 320 -5.45 1.56 -18.73
CA PRO A 320 -3.98 1.60 -18.68
C PRO A 320 -3.40 2.83 -17.96
N ALA A 321 -4.19 3.88 -17.77
CA ALA A 321 -3.78 5.08 -17.05
C ALA A 321 -3.70 4.87 -15.52
N SER A 322 -4.31 3.82 -14.98
CA SER A 322 -4.24 3.49 -13.55
C SER A 322 -2.99 2.68 -13.24
N MET A 323 -2.38 2.96 -12.09
CA MET A 323 -1.32 2.16 -11.49
C MET A 323 -1.78 0.75 -11.11
N ALA A 324 -3.08 0.50 -11.00
CA ALA A 324 -3.68 -0.80 -10.73
C ALA A 324 -4.02 -1.60 -12.01
N TYR A 325 -3.69 -1.08 -13.19
CA TYR A 325 -4.01 -1.71 -14.47
C TYR A 325 -3.50 -3.16 -14.56
N ILE A 326 -4.33 -4.09 -15.05
CA ILE A 326 -3.91 -5.45 -15.43
C ILE A 326 -4.53 -5.80 -16.79
N SER A 327 -3.73 -6.30 -17.73
CA SER A 327 -4.23 -6.66 -19.07
C SER A 327 -5.13 -7.91 -19.02
N LYS A 328 -5.87 -8.18 -20.09
CA LYS A 328 -6.78 -9.35 -20.13
C LYS A 328 -6.03 -10.69 -20.18
N GLU A 329 -4.78 -10.64 -20.62
CA GLU A 329 -3.88 -11.78 -20.78
C GLU A 329 -3.15 -12.12 -19.49
N GLU A 330 -3.04 -11.15 -18.57
CA GLU A 330 -2.37 -11.26 -17.26
C GLU A 330 -3.33 -11.68 -16.13
N GLY A 331 -2.74 -12.16 -15.02
CA GLY A 331 -3.44 -12.50 -13.79
C GLY A 331 -3.49 -14.00 -13.49
N ASP A 332 -3.13 -14.35 -12.25
CA ASP A 332 -3.17 -15.71 -11.73
C ASP A 332 -4.51 -16.02 -11.05
N PHE A 333 -4.87 -15.21 -10.05
CA PHE A 333 -6.11 -15.31 -9.28
C PHE A 333 -6.63 -13.91 -8.97
N TYR A 334 -7.96 -13.78 -8.84
CA TYR A 334 -8.53 -12.57 -8.25
C TYR A 334 -8.57 -12.71 -6.73
N TYR A 335 -7.78 -11.89 -6.04
CA TYR A 335 -7.67 -11.85 -4.58
C TYR A 335 -8.65 -10.85 -3.98
N CYS A 336 -9.25 -11.17 -2.84
CA CYS A 336 -10.17 -10.24 -2.18
C CYS A 336 -9.45 -9.22 -1.29
N GLY A 337 -9.89 -7.96 -1.31
CA GLY A 337 -9.41 -6.90 -0.42
C GLY A 337 -9.98 -6.94 0.98
N ALA A 338 -10.90 -7.87 1.22
CA ALA A 338 -11.54 -8.07 2.50
C ALA A 338 -10.72 -8.94 3.47
N ALA A 339 -9.68 -9.63 2.99
CA ALA A 339 -8.77 -10.40 3.83
C ALA A 339 -7.38 -10.54 3.21
N PHE A 340 -6.34 -10.19 3.96
CA PHE A 340 -4.93 -10.48 3.65
C PHE A 340 -4.11 -10.53 4.93
N GLY A 341 -2.86 -10.97 4.87
CA GLY A 341 -2.00 -10.94 6.05
C GLY A 341 -0.59 -11.44 5.79
N GLY A 342 0.14 -11.74 6.86
CA GLY A 342 1.46 -12.33 6.79
C GLY A 342 2.36 -11.83 7.91
N LEU A 343 3.68 -11.93 7.73
CA LEU A 343 4.65 -11.35 8.65
C LEU A 343 4.45 -9.83 8.71
N VAL A 344 4.51 -9.23 9.90
CA VAL A 344 4.23 -7.79 10.08
C VAL A 344 5.08 -6.92 9.17
N LYS A 345 6.36 -7.26 9.00
CA LYS A 345 7.27 -6.56 8.07
C LYS A 345 6.78 -6.58 6.62
N ASN A 346 6.23 -7.70 6.17
CA ASN A 346 5.75 -7.86 4.80
C ASN A 346 4.40 -7.15 4.61
N VAL A 347 3.53 -7.19 5.62
CA VAL A 347 2.27 -6.44 5.61
C VAL A 347 2.53 -4.93 5.60
N TYR A 348 3.56 -4.46 6.33
CA TYR A 348 4.02 -3.06 6.26
C TYR A 348 4.41 -2.68 4.83
N GLU A 349 5.29 -3.46 4.20
CA GLU A 349 5.75 -3.22 2.83
C GLU A 349 4.62 -3.27 1.80
N PHE A 350 3.74 -4.26 1.92
CA PHE A 350 2.58 -4.45 1.07
C PHE A 350 1.60 -3.26 1.15
N THR A 351 1.23 -2.85 2.37
CA THR A 351 0.31 -1.73 2.59
C THR A 351 0.92 -0.40 2.14
N ARG A 352 2.24 -0.20 2.33
CA ARG A 352 2.98 0.94 1.77
C ARG A 352 2.89 0.97 0.25
N ALA A 353 3.21 -0.13 -0.42
CA ALA A 353 3.18 -0.20 -1.88
C ALA A 353 1.78 0.06 -2.45
N CYS A 354 0.75 -0.56 -1.86
CA CYS A 354 -0.64 -0.34 -2.27
C CYS A 354 -1.03 1.13 -2.07
N HIS A 355 -0.75 1.72 -0.90
CA HIS A 355 -1.06 3.11 -0.62
C HIS A 355 -0.38 4.08 -1.60
N MET A 356 0.89 3.85 -1.93
CA MET A 356 1.62 4.69 -2.89
C MET A 356 1.00 4.66 -4.28
N THR A 357 0.54 3.49 -4.76
CA THR A 357 -0.14 3.39 -6.05
C THR A 357 -1.54 4.02 -6.02
N ILE A 358 -2.26 3.95 -4.90
CA ILE A 358 -3.52 4.68 -4.68
C ILE A 358 -3.29 6.19 -4.75
N LEU A 359 -2.24 6.71 -4.11
CA LEU A 359 -1.92 8.14 -4.15
C LEU A 359 -1.56 8.61 -5.56
N ALA A 360 -0.82 7.80 -6.33
CA ALA A 360 -0.48 8.10 -7.71
C ALA A 360 -1.75 8.16 -8.60
N ASP A 361 -2.66 7.20 -8.46
CA ASP A 361 -3.96 7.23 -9.15
C ASP A 361 -4.76 8.47 -8.76
N LYS A 362 -4.82 8.79 -7.46
CA LYS A 362 -5.50 9.98 -6.97
C LYS A 362 -4.92 11.27 -7.55
N ALA A 363 -3.59 11.37 -7.65
CA ALA A 363 -2.92 12.52 -8.27
C ALA A 363 -3.25 12.65 -9.77
N ASN A 364 -3.53 11.53 -10.44
CA ASN A 364 -3.98 11.49 -11.83
C ASN A 364 -5.51 11.62 -11.99
N GLY A 365 -6.25 11.87 -10.91
CA GLY A 365 -7.71 11.97 -10.94
C GLY A 365 -8.41 10.63 -11.21
N ILE A 366 -7.73 9.52 -10.93
CA ILE A 366 -8.23 8.15 -11.15
C ILE A 366 -8.57 7.53 -9.79
N MET A 367 -9.71 6.84 -9.75
CA MET A 367 -10.04 5.89 -8.70
C MET A 367 -10.20 4.53 -9.37
N ALA A 368 -9.40 3.55 -8.96
CA ALA A 368 -9.45 2.20 -9.51
C ALA A 368 -10.84 1.55 -9.32
N ALA A 369 -11.21 0.65 -10.23
CA ALA A 369 -12.55 0.05 -10.34
C ALA A 369 -13.08 -0.53 -9.01
N TRP A 370 -12.20 -1.20 -8.26
CA TRP A 370 -12.49 -1.77 -6.94
C TRP A 370 -11.57 -1.20 -5.87
N GLN A 371 -11.31 0.12 -5.92
CA GLN A 371 -10.54 0.85 -4.90
C GLN A 371 -9.22 0.12 -4.56
N GLU A 372 -8.92 -0.12 -3.29
CA GLU A 372 -7.71 -0.82 -2.85
C GLU A 372 -7.63 -2.29 -3.31
N GLU A 373 -8.76 -2.95 -3.60
CA GLU A 373 -8.77 -4.32 -4.13
C GLU A 373 -8.14 -4.39 -5.53
N SER A 374 -8.28 -3.34 -6.33
CA SER A 374 -7.57 -3.27 -7.61
C SER A 374 -6.05 -3.15 -7.42
N HIS A 375 -5.60 -2.30 -6.50
CA HIS A 375 -4.18 -2.07 -6.23
C HIS A 375 -3.50 -3.29 -5.63
N LEU A 376 -4.16 -4.01 -4.71
CA LEU A 376 -3.57 -5.22 -4.14
C LEU A 376 -3.48 -6.36 -5.16
N ASN A 377 -4.46 -6.51 -6.05
CA ASN A 377 -4.39 -7.50 -7.11
C ASN A 377 -3.23 -7.21 -8.08
N ARG A 378 -3.01 -5.93 -8.40
CA ARG A 378 -1.83 -5.51 -9.17
C ARG A 378 -0.54 -5.79 -8.42
N HIS A 379 -0.49 -5.55 -7.11
CA HIS A 379 0.67 -5.87 -6.29
C HIS A 379 0.98 -7.37 -6.34
N PHE A 380 -0.01 -8.24 -6.11
CA PHE A 380 0.19 -9.70 -6.11
C PHE A 380 0.53 -10.28 -7.48
N LEU A 381 0.21 -9.57 -8.57
CA LEU A 381 0.70 -9.93 -9.90
C LEU A 381 2.23 -9.85 -9.97
N SER A 382 2.85 -8.81 -9.39
CA SER A 382 4.30 -8.60 -9.43
C SER A 382 5.04 -9.22 -8.24
N GLN A 383 4.43 -9.27 -7.06
CA GLN A 383 4.99 -9.85 -5.85
C GLN A 383 4.10 -10.99 -5.38
N LYS A 384 4.47 -12.22 -5.74
CA LYS A 384 3.62 -13.39 -5.50
C LYS A 384 3.46 -13.65 -3.99
N PRO A 385 2.23 -13.91 -3.49
CA PRO A 385 2.03 -14.29 -2.10
C PRO A 385 2.67 -15.66 -1.83
N SER A 386 3.27 -15.84 -0.66
CA SER A 386 3.89 -17.10 -0.24
C SER A 386 2.86 -18.16 0.14
N LYS A 387 1.62 -17.76 0.39
CA LYS A 387 0.50 -18.63 0.76
C LYS A 387 -0.83 -18.03 0.29
N LEU A 388 -1.72 -18.87 -0.21
CA LEU A 388 -3.07 -18.47 -0.59
C LEU A 388 -4.07 -19.19 0.30
N LEU A 389 -5.11 -18.50 0.74
CA LEU A 389 -6.26 -19.12 1.39
C LEU A 389 -7.35 -19.33 0.34
N SER A 390 -7.97 -20.49 0.38
CA SER A 390 -9.11 -20.80 -0.48
C SER A 390 -10.34 -19.96 -0.12
N PRO A 391 -11.40 -19.97 -0.94
CA PRO A 391 -12.69 -19.37 -0.59
C PRO A 391 -13.36 -19.93 0.67
N GLU A 392 -12.84 -21.00 1.28
CA GLU A 392 -13.27 -21.47 2.60
C GLU A 392 -12.98 -20.42 3.69
N TYR A 393 -11.95 -19.58 3.50
CA TYR A 393 -11.56 -18.51 4.42
C TYR A 393 -12.23 -17.17 4.14
N LEU A 394 -13.05 -17.07 3.08
CA LEU A 394 -13.94 -15.94 2.87
C LEU A 394 -15.03 -16.35 1.88
N TRP A 395 -16.25 -16.55 2.40
CA TRP A 395 -17.42 -16.91 1.61
C TRP A 395 -18.51 -15.83 1.65
N ASP A 396 -19.38 -15.86 0.64
CA ASP A 396 -20.58 -15.04 0.59
C ASP A 396 -21.74 -15.85 1.19
N ASP A 397 -22.18 -15.50 2.39
CA ASP A 397 -23.19 -16.24 3.15
C ASP A 397 -24.56 -16.26 2.47
N THR A 398 -24.77 -15.39 1.47
CA THR A 398 -25.98 -15.37 0.65
C THR A 398 -25.99 -16.46 -0.43
N LYS A 399 -24.85 -17.11 -0.67
CA LYS A 399 -24.67 -18.15 -1.69
C LYS A 399 -24.58 -19.54 -1.08
N SER A 400 -25.14 -20.52 -1.78
CA SER A 400 -25.02 -21.92 -1.39
C SER A 400 -23.55 -22.38 -1.38
N LYS A 401 -23.20 -23.22 -0.41
CA LYS A 401 -21.88 -23.84 -0.31
C LYS A 401 -21.71 -24.89 -1.42
N PRO A 402 -20.79 -24.70 -2.37
CA PRO A 402 -20.51 -25.69 -3.41
C PRO A 402 -19.71 -26.88 -2.84
N PRO A 403 -19.71 -28.04 -3.52
CA PRO A 403 -19.20 -29.30 -2.96
C PRO A 403 -17.69 -29.29 -2.67
N GLU A 404 -16.89 -28.55 -3.46
CA GLU A 404 -15.44 -28.45 -3.26
C GLU A 404 -15.05 -27.58 -2.05
N LEU A 405 -15.96 -26.74 -1.55
CA LEU A 405 -15.81 -26.06 -0.27
C LEU A 405 -16.28 -27.01 0.82
N ARG A 406 -15.35 -27.73 1.45
CA ARG A 406 -15.69 -28.72 2.48
C ARG A 406 -16.19 -28.00 3.73
N LEU A 407 -15.55 -26.89 4.07
CA LEU A 407 -15.83 -26.10 5.28
C LEU A 407 -15.90 -24.61 4.94
N ILE A 408 -16.85 -23.87 5.51
CA ILE A 408 -16.83 -22.40 5.49
C ILE A 408 -16.28 -21.95 6.83
N ARG A 409 -15.13 -21.29 6.84
CA ARG A 409 -14.48 -20.77 8.06
C ARG A 409 -14.90 -19.36 8.38
N VAL A 410 -15.05 -18.52 7.35
CA VAL A 410 -15.50 -17.14 7.49
C VAL A 410 -16.45 -16.80 6.36
N SER A 411 -17.53 -16.07 6.67
CA SER A 411 -18.40 -15.51 5.65
C SER A 411 -18.76 -14.05 5.91
N THR A 412 -19.12 -13.33 4.85
CA THR A 412 -19.62 -11.96 4.94
C THR A 412 -21.02 -11.93 5.53
N LEU A 413 -21.28 -11.02 6.46
CA LEU A 413 -22.63 -10.79 6.97
C LEU A 413 -23.53 -10.15 5.90
N SER A 414 -24.77 -10.66 5.82
CA SER A 414 -25.84 -10.06 5.02
C SER A 414 -26.16 -8.67 5.54
N LYS A 415 -26.20 -7.69 4.64
CA LYS A 415 -26.35 -6.27 4.98
C LYS A 415 -26.95 -5.50 3.82
N ASN A 416 -27.69 -4.44 4.15
CA ASN A 416 -28.14 -3.46 3.17
C ASN A 416 -27.03 -2.43 2.95
N TYR A 417 -26.36 -2.50 1.79
CA TYR A 417 -25.24 -1.61 1.47
C TYR A 417 -25.60 -0.12 1.50
N ARG A 418 -26.82 0.26 1.13
CA ARG A 418 -27.25 1.68 1.20
C ARG A 418 -27.34 2.12 2.66
N GLU A 419 -27.95 1.28 3.50
CA GLU A 419 -28.13 1.60 4.91
C GLU A 419 -26.80 1.80 5.64
N VAL A 420 -25.80 0.94 5.40
CA VAL A 420 -24.55 0.95 6.18
C VAL A 420 -23.47 1.90 5.63
N ARG A 421 -23.57 2.30 4.35
CA ARG A 421 -22.58 3.18 3.69
C ARG A 421 -22.95 4.67 3.72
N ASP A 422 -24.23 4.99 3.85
CA ASP A 422 -24.74 6.35 4.08
C ASP A 422 -24.67 6.71 5.58
#